data_AF-A0A015ID84-F1
#
_entry.id   AF-A0A015ID84-F1
#
_cell.length_a   1.000
_cell.length_b   1.000
_cell.length_c   1.000
_cell.angle_alpha   90.00
_cell.angle_beta   90.00
_cell.angle_gamma   90.00
#
_symmetry.space_group_name_H-M   'P 1'
#
loop_
_entity.id
_entity.type
_entity.pdbx_description
1 polymer ?
#
loop_
_entity_poly.entity_id
_entity_poly.type
_entity_poly.pdbx_seq_one_letter_code
_entity_poly.pdbx_strand_id
1 'polypeptide(L)'
;MSDNTKIYKLNSNLSSEKLSQTIIQNFDEINKKEIEPSIQNIHENIFEEDLSIVIDVLTNSHFKEVNEGKDYNVRKQHVLDYINDHRINLQEICNWLLINQNDSNSIYLLGYFNFHGIGMVTNKLNAFKLYHKAAELENSAAQFDLANIYIDGIDINKNYDKALELSKILAKKEYPGGINLLGYCYDMGIGTEVDTQKAFELYEKAANLGNSSGLNNLGCCYEGGIGTCVDKQKAFELYQKAADLGNANGINSLGCCYEKGVGTEVNVQKAIELFKKAANLENDVALYNLGLMYETGNGITKDLNQAMYWYKKSAEQGYGNAQNKLNMLLNV
;
A
#
# COMPACT_ATOMS: atom_id res chain seq x y z
N MET A 1 -22.86 73.98 21.29
CA MET A 1 -22.98 75.04 20.28
C MET A 1 -22.84 74.39 18.91
N SER A 2 -23.95 74.36 18.18
CA SER A 2 -24.10 74.48 16.72
C SER A 2 -22.95 74.06 15.77
N ASP A 3 -23.30 73.07 14.94
CA ASP A 3 -23.34 73.12 13.47
C ASP A 3 -22.08 73.08 12.58
N ASN A 4 -22.20 72.12 11.65
CA ASN A 4 -22.07 72.23 10.19
C ASN A 4 -20.74 71.95 9.46
N THR A 5 -20.76 70.78 8.79
CA THR A 5 -20.54 70.53 7.34
C THR A 5 -19.18 70.83 6.71
N LYS A 6 -18.56 69.79 6.10
CA LYS A 6 -18.28 69.77 4.65
C LYS A 6 -17.76 68.40 4.17
N ILE A 7 -18.54 67.79 3.28
CA ILE A 7 -18.10 66.76 2.33
C ILE A 7 -17.38 67.48 1.19
N TYR A 8 -16.20 67.00 0.79
CA TYR A 8 -15.66 67.18 -0.55
C TYR A 8 -15.21 65.85 -1.13
N LYS A 9 -15.87 65.44 -2.22
CA LYS A 9 -15.35 64.48 -3.20
C LYS A 9 -14.34 65.19 -4.10
N LEU A 10 -13.23 64.53 -4.41
CA LEU A 10 -12.40 64.71 -5.61
C LEU A 10 -11.86 63.31 -5.97
N ASN A 11 -12.54 62.62 -6.89
CA ASN A 11 -12.25 62.52 -8.32
C ASN A 11 -11.06 61.61 -8.68
N SER A 12 -11.45 60.49 -9.27
CA SER A 12 -10.69 59.56 -10.09
C SER A 12 -9.88 60.25 -11.18
N ASN A 13 -8.61 59.86 -11.32
CA ASN A 13 -7.94 59.53 -12.58
C ASN A 13 -6.44 59.35 -12.32
N LEU A 14 -5.99 58.11 -12.06
CA LEU A 14 -4.62 57.71 -12.37
C LEU A 14 -4.70 56.60 -13.40
N SER A 15 -4.17 56.87 -14.60
CA SER A 15 -4.09 55.90 -15.70
C SER A 15 -3.10 54.78 -15.37
N SER A 16 -3.37 53.61 -15.92
CA SER A 16 -2.58 52.37 -15.79
C SER A 16 -1.12 52.47 -16.29
N GLU A 17 -0.74 53.56 -16.96
CA GLU A 17 0.63 53.81 -17.42
C GLU A 17 1.55 54.39 -16.33
N LYS A 18 1.01 55.00 -15.27
CA LYS A 18 1.84 55.54 -14.17
C LYS A 18 2.25 54.49 -13.13
N LEU A 19 1.57 53.34 -13.11
CA LEU A 19 1.91 52.22 -12.23
C LEU A 19 3.01 51.33 -12.84
N SER A 20 3.14 51.29 -14.17
CA SER A 20 4.15 50.47 -14.86
C SER A 20 5.56 51.07 -14.78
N GLN A 21 5.71 52.40 -14.75
CA GLN A 21 7.03 53.05 -14.67
C GLN A 21 7.67 52.96 -13.27
N THR A 22 6.90 52.89 -12.19
CA THR A 22 7.44 52.76 -10.83
C THR A 22 7.94 51.34 -10.53
N ILE A 23 7.45 50.31 -11.24
CA ILE A 23 7.86 48.92 -11.04
C ILE A 23 9.12 48.58 -11.84
N ILE A 24 9.36 49.24 -12.99
CA ILE A 24 10.53 48.99 -13.84
C ILE A 24 11.80 49.66 -13.29
N GLN A 25 11.70 50.77 -12.54
CA GLN A 25 12.89 51.43 -11.97
C GLN A 25 13.48 50.78 -10.71
N ASN A 26 12.82 49.77 -10.12
CA ASN A 26 13.35 49.07 -8.94
C ASN A 26 14.13 47.77 -9.27
N PHE A 27 14.32 47.44 -10.56
CA PHE A 27 15.06 46.24 -10.98
C PHE A 27 16.54 46.47 -11.32
N ASP A 28 17.01 47.73 -11.34
CA ASP A 28 18.38 48.05 -11.77
C ASP A 28 19.37 48.42 -10.65
N GLU A 29 19.00 48.32 -9.36
CA GLU A 29 19.94 48.58 -8.24
C GLU A 29 19.94 47.48 -7.17
N ILE A 30 20.24 46.23 -7.55
CA ILE A 30 20.74 45.23 -6.59
C ILE A 30 22.12 44.74 -7.03
N ASN A 31 23.11 45.46 -6.51
CA ASN A 31 24.49 45.07 -6.22
C ASN A 31 25.01 43.76 -6.86
N LYS A 32 25.87 43.94 -7.88
CA LYS A 32 27.02 43.07 -8.12
C LYS A 32 27.93 43.07 -6.88
N LYS A 33 27.74 42.09 -6.00
CA LYS A 33 28.83 41.49 -5.23
C LYS A 33 28.88 40.03 -5.63
N GLU A 34 29.92 39.65 -6.36
CA GLU A 34 30.35 38.26 -6.49
C GLU A 34 30.46 37.67 -5.08
N ILE A 35 29.57 36.74 -4.78
CA ILE A 35 29.76 35.79 -3.70
C ILE A 35 30.42 34.59 -4.39
N GLU A 36 31.73 34.42 -4.19
CA GLU A 36 32.38 33.13 -4.44
C GLU A 36 31.57 32.03 -3.73
N PRO A 37 31.24 30.91 -4.38
CA PRO A 37 30.67 29.79 -3.66
C PRO A 37 31.76 29.25 -2.73
N SER A 38 31.61 29.49 -1.43
CA SER A 38 32.38 28.80 -0.42
C SER A 38 32.06 27.31 -0.53
N ILE A 39 33.04 26.53 -0.97
CA ILE A 39 33.00 25.07 -1.08
C ILE A 39 32.92 24.50 0.34
N GLN A 40 31.71 24.45 0.92
CA GLN A 40 31.40 23.72 2.15
C GLN A 40 29.87 23.62 2.38
N ASN A 41 29.19 22.99 1.45
CA ASN A 41 28.04 22.07 1.64
C ASN A 41 27.37 21.87 0.28
N ILE A 42 27.85 20.90 -0.50
CA ILE A 42 27.09 20.39 -1.64
C ILE A 42 26.05 19.44 -1.04
N HIS A 43 24.92 19.97 -0.59
CA HIS A 43 23.68 19.24 -0.76
C HIS A 43 23.41 19.33 -2.27
N GLU A 44 23.55 18.22 -2.99
CA GLU A 44 23.10 18.13 -4.38
C GLU A 44 21.58 18.32 -4.35
N ASN A 45 21.11 19.56 -4.51
CA ASN A 45 19.69 19.84 -4.69
C ASN A 45 19.28 19.16 -6.00
N ILE A 46 18.40 18.17 -5.90
CA ILE A 46 17.87 17.43 -7.04
C ILE A 46 17.10 18.43 -7.93
N PHE A 47 17.42 18.49 -9.23
CA PHE A 47 16.73 19.41 -10.14
C PHE A 47 15.28 18.92 -10.40
N GLU A 48 14.42 19.81 -10.90
CA GLU A 48 13.01 19.49 -11.17
C GLU A 48 12.85 18.30 -12.14
N GLU A 49 13.70 18.22 -13.16
CA GLU A 49 13.75 17.11 -14.12
C GLU A 49 14.20 15.79 -13.45
N ASP A 50 15.12 15.87 -12.49
CA ASP A 50 15.62 14.70 -11.77
C ASP A 50 14.53 14.11 -10.84
N LEU A 51 13.70 14.96 -10.22
CA LEU A 51 12.58 14.49 -9.39
C LEU A 51 11.51 13.78 -10.21
N SER A 52 11.22 14.22 -11.43
CA SER A 52 10.29 13.51 -12.32
C SER A 52 10.75 12.08 -12.59
N ILE A 53 12.05 11.89 -12.85
CA ILE A 53 12.63 10.55 -13.06
C ILE A 53 12.50 9.70 -11.79
N VAL A 54 12.79 10.29 -10.62
CA VAL A 54 12.64 9.61 -9.33
C VAL A 54 11.19 9.15 -9.10
N ILE A 55 10.19 9.99 -9.43
CA ILE A 55 8.77 9.64 -9.30
C ILE A 55 8.42 8.42 -10.15
N ASP A 56 8.91 8.39 -11.40
CA ASP A 56 8.69 7.27 -12.31
C ASP A 56 9.35 5.99 -11.79
N VAL A 57 10.59 6.09 -11.29
CA VAL A 57 11.29 4.94 -10.70
C VAL A 57 10.53 4.39 -9.50
N LEU A 58 10.12 5.26 -8.56
CA LEU A 58 9.37 4.84 -7.37
C LEU A 58 8.04 4.18 -7.74
N THR A 59 7.28 4.79 -8.66
CA THR A 59 5.97 4.28 -9.07
C THR A 59 6.08 2.96 -9.82
N ASN A 60 7.03 2.85 -10.77
CA ASN A 60 7.24 1.63 -11.54
C ASN A 60 7.79 0.49 -10.68
N SER A 61 8.74 0.79 -9.78
CA SER A 61 9.26 -0.18 -8.82
C SER A 61 8.14 -0.70 -7.92
N HIS A 62 7.33 0.20 -7.34
CA HIS A 62 6.18 -0.17 -6.54
C HIS A 62 5.21 -1.11 -7.29
N PHE A 63 4.85 -0.77 -8.52
CA PHE A 63 3.92 -1.58 -9.30
C PHE A 63 4.51 -2.92 -9.75
N LYS A 64 5.83 -2.98 -9.98
CA LYS A 64 6.52 -4.25 -10.19
C LYS A 64 6.34 -5.16 -8.97
N GLU A 65 6.51 -4.63 -7.77
CA GLU A 65 6.37 -5.41 -6.53
C GLU A 65 4.94 -5.86 -6.24
N VAL A 66 3.93 -5.06 -6.64
CA VAL A 66 2.52 -5.50 -6.66
C VAL A 66 2.36 -6.78 -7.48
N ASN A 67 3.00 -6.82 -8.65
CA ASN A 67 2.92 -7.96 -9.55
C ASN A 67 3.75 -9.17 -9.09
N GLU A 68 4.82 -8.95 -8.33
CA GLU A 68 5.53 -10.01 -7.59
C GLU A 68 4.70 -10.54 -6.40
N GLY A 69 3.66 -9.82 -5.98
CA GLY A 69 2.78 -10.19 -4.87
C GLY A 69 3.36 -9.86 -3.49
N LYS A 70 4.28 -8.88 -3.40
CA LYS A 70 4.84 -8.45 -2.12
C LYS A 70 3.79 -7.77 -1.25
N ASP A 71 3.84 -8.08 0.05
CA ASP A 71 2.97 -7.49 1.06
C ASP A 71 3.08 -5.95 1.08
N TYR A 72 1.98 -5.30 1.44
CA TYR A 72 1.88 -3.84 1.38
C TYR A 72 2.94 -3.13 2.24
N ASN A 73 3.25 -3.67 3.43
CA ASN A 73 4.27 -3.14 4.33
C ASN A 73 5.67 -3.23 3.74
N VAL A 74 5.97 -4.34 3.05
CA VAL A 74 7.27 -4.54 2.38
C VAL A 74 7.44 -3.52 1.26
N ARG A 75 6.41 -3.35 0.42
CA ARG A 75 6.41 -2.31 -0.64
C ARG A 75 6.61 -0.91 -0.09
N LYS A 76 5.94 -0.58 1.02
CA LYS A 76 6.12 0.71 1.71
C LYS A 76 7.55 0.91 2.19
N GLN A 77 8.15 -0.12 2.80
CA GLN A 77 9.50 -0.03 3.31
C GLN A 77 10.51 0.20 2.17
N HIS A 78 10.38 -0.50 1.04
CA HIS A 78 11.26 -0.28 -0.11
C HIS A 78 11.17 1.12 -0.71
N VAL A 79 10.00 1.77 -0.69
CA VAL A 79 9.87 3.18 -1.08
C VAL A 79 10.67 4.08 -0.13
N LEU A 80 10.58 3.84 1.18
CA LEU A 80 11.34 4.61 2.19
C LEU A 80 12.84 4.36 2.07
N ASP A 81 13.25 3.11 1.87
CA ASP A 81 14.66 2.73 1.69
C ASP A 81 15.23 3.40 0.45
N TYR A 82 14.51 3.40 -0.68
CA TYR A 82 14.94 4.09 -1.89
C TYR A 82 15.17 5.59 -1.66
N ILE A 83 14.24 6.26 -0.97
CA ILE A 83 14.37 7.70 -0.63
C ILE A 83 15.61 7.94 0.24
N ASN A 84 15.83 7.09 1.24
CA ASN A 84 16.96 7.21 2.16
C ASN A 84 18.31 6.91 1.48
N ASP A 85 18.38 5.83 0.71
CA ASP A 85 19.61 5.36 0.05
C ASP A 85 20.10 6.36 -1.00
N HIS A 86 19.18 7.01 -1.71
CA HIS A 86 19.48 8.06 -2.68
C HIS A 86 19.54 9.46 -2.06
N ARG A 87 19.40 9.57 -0.73
CA ARG A 87 19.43 10.84 0.03
C ARG A 87 18.45 11.89 -0.51
N ILE A 88 17.30 11.43 -1.02
CA ILE A 88 16.24 12.30 -1.52
C ILE A 88 15.64 13.05 -0.33
N ASN A 89 15.64 14.38 -0.40
CA ASN A 89 15.01 15.19 0.63
C ASN A 89 13.49 14.98 0.59
N LEU A 90 12.96 14.36 1.65
CA LEU A 90 11.55 14.00 1.75
C LEU A 90 10.61 15.21 1.65
N GLN A 91 11.03 16.38 2.16
CA GLN A 91 10.22 17.60 2.05
C GLN A 91 10.19 18.15 0.61
N GLU A 92 11.31 18.07 -0.11
CA GLU A 92 11.41 18.54 -1.49
C GLU A 92 10.53 17.70 -2.42
N ILE A 93 10.61 16.37 -2.32
CA ILE A 93 9.76 15.48 -3.12
C ILE A 93 8.27 15.69 -2.79
N CYS A 94 7.90 15.88 -1.52
CA CYS A 94 6.53 16.19 -1.13
C CYS A 94 6.04 17.51 -1.73
N ASN A 95 6.85 18.58 -1.66
CA ASN A 95 6.51 19.87 -2.24
C ASN A 95 6.36 19.79 -3.76
N TRP A 96 7.27 19.06 -4.41
CA TRP A 96 7.22 18.83 -5.85
C TRP A 96 5.94 18.11 -6.27
N LEU A 97 5.57 17.02 -5.58
CA LEU A 97 4.34 16.26 -5.83
C LEU A 97 3.08 17.12 -5.67
N LEU A 98 3.07 18.05 -4.70
CA LEU A 98 1.94 18.97 -4.51
C LEU A 98 1.76 19.94 -5.68
N ILE A 99 2.86 20.38 -6.30
CA ILE A 99 2.86 21.35 -7.40
C ILE A 99 2.62 20.66 -8.76
N ASN A 100 3.24 19.50 -8.99
CA ASN A 100 3.36 18.87 -10.30
C ASN A 100 2.35 17.73 -10.53
N GLN A 101 1.05 18.02 -10.44
CA GLN A 101 -0.04 17.03 -10.60
C GLN A 101 -0.55 16.88 -12.05
N ASN A 102 0.37 16.89 -13.01
CA ASN A 102 0.08 16.88 -14.44
C ASN A 102 0.23 15.50 -15.08
N ASP A 103 0.99 14.60 -14.44
CA ASP A 103 1.23 13.23 -14.89
C ASP A 103 0.58 12.21 -13.94
N SER A 104 0.23 11.05 -14.49
CA SER A 104 -0.45 10.00 -13.73
C SER A 104 0.39 9.42 -12.59
N ASN A 105 1.72 9.29 -12.74
CA ASN A 105 2.63 8.78 -11.71
C ASN A 105 2.80 9.78 -10.58
N SER A 106 2.94 11.08 -10.88
CA SER A 106 3.04 12.10 -9.83
C SER A 106 1.75 12.22 -9.02
N ILE A 107 0.59 12.16 -9.68
CA ILE A 107 -0.71 12.11 -9.01
C ILE A 107 -0.82 10.86 -8.14
N TYR A 108 -0.46 9.69 -8.68
CA TYR A 108 -0.49 8.43 -7.94
C TYR A 108 0.42 8.47 -6.71
N LEU A 109 1.68 8.88 -6.86
CA LEU A 109 2.65 8.86 -5.77
C LEU A 109 2.30 9.88 -4.68
N LEU A 110 1.71 11.03 -5.04
CA LEU A 110 1.12 11.93 -4.05
C LEU A 110 0.00 11.22 -3.27
N GLY A 111 -0.85 10.47 -3.97
CA GLY A 111 -1.89 9.64 -3.34
C GLY A 111 -1.29 8.60 -2.39
N TYR A 112 -0.23 7.93 -2.82
CA TYR A 112 0.52 6.95 -2.04
C TYR A 112 1.10 7.55 -0.75
N PHE A 113 1.71 8.74 -0.84
CA PHE A 113 2.27 9.44 0.31
C PHE A 113 1.16 9.87 1.29
N ASN A 114 0.02 10.35 0.78
CA ASN A 114 -1.15 10.67 1.60
C ASN A 114 -1.72 9.42 2.29
N PHE A 115 -1.76 8.27 1.61
CA PHE A 115 -2.31 7.05 2.18
C PHE A 115 -1.43 6.50 3.31
N HIS A 116 -0.11 6.54 3.12
CA HIS A 116 0.87 5.94 4.03
C HIS A 116 1.49 6.90 5.04
N GLY A 117 1.24 8.19 4.93
CA GLY A 117 1.81 9.23 5.79
C GLY A 117 3.31 9.44 5.55
N ILE A 118 3.75 9.34 4.29
CA ILE A 118 5.18 9.48 3.93
C ILE A 118 5.48 10.97 3.72
N GLY A 119 6.23 11.57 4.64
CA GLY A 119 6.60 12.99 4.57
C GLY A 119 5.42 13.97 4.75
N MET A 120 4.25 13.47 5.12
CA MET A 120 3.02 14.26 5.32
C MET A 120 2.05 13.53 6.25
N VAL A 121 1.04 14.25 6.76
CA VAL A 121 -0.02 13.67 7.60
C VAL A 121 -0.91 12.75 6.75
N THR A 122 -1.23 11.57 7.27
CA THR A 122 -2.12 10.61 6.60
C THR A 122 -3.48 11.23 6.28
N ASN A 123 -3.92 11.08 5.03
CA ASN A 123 -5.21 11.52 4.55
C ASN A 123 -5.76 10.55 3.50
N LYS A 124 -6.46 9.50 3.96
CA LYS A 124 -6.98 8.42 3.10
C LYS A 124 -8.03 8.92 2.10
N LEU A 125 -8.84 9.91 2.46
CA LEU A 125 -9.83 10.50 1.55
C LEU A 125 -9.15 11.25 0.40
N ASN A 126 -8.08 11.99 0.69
CA ASN A 126 -7.31 12.66 -0.35
C ASN A 126 -6.57 11.65 -1.24
N ALA A 127 -5.97 10.63 -0.64
CA ALA A 127 -5.34 9.53 -1.37
C ALA A 127 -6.32 8.86 -2.35
N PHE A 128 -7.54 8.56 -1.91
CA PHE A 128 -8.59 8.01 -2.77
C PHE A 128 -8.91 8.90 -3.97
N LYS A 129 -9.05 10.22 -3.75
CA LYS A 129 -9.32 11.17 -4.85
C LYS A 129 -8.17 11.20 -5.86
N LEU A 130 -6.93 11.16 -5.37
CA LEU A 130 -5.73 11.14 -6.20
C LEU A 130 -5.61 9.83 -6.98
N TYR A 131 -5.86 8.68 -6.34
CA TYR A 131 -5.91 7.40 -7.04
C TYR A 131 -7.00 7.35 -8.11
N HIS A 132 -8.18 7.91 -7.85
CA HIS A 132 -9.23 8.04 -8.88
C HIS A 132 -8.72 8.84 -10.08
N LYS A 133 -8.16 10.03 -9.85
CA LYS A 133 -7.62 10.89 -10.92
C LYS A 133 -6.49 10.19 -11.70
N ALA A 134 -5.57 9.51 -11.01
CA ALA A 134 -4.49 8.76 -11.67
C ALA A 134 -5.01 7.53 -12.45
N ALA A 135 -6.03 6.84 -11.93
CA ALA A 135 -6.65 5.69 -12.60
C ALA A 135 -7.42 6.10 -13.87
N GLU A 136 -8.05 7.28 -13.89
CA GLU A 136 -8.67 7.88 -15.09
C GLU A 136 -7.63 8.19 -16.17
N LEU A 137 -6.38 8.44 -15.78
CA LEU A 137 -5.22 8.58 -16.66
C LEU A 137 -4.52 7.23 -16.93
N GLU A 138 -5.20 6.12 -16.69
CA GLU A 138 -4.74 4.74 -16.93
C GLU A 138 -3.53 4.26 -16.10
N ASN A 139 -3.21 4.95 -15.00
CA ASN A 139 -2.15 4.51 -14.09
C ASN A 139 -2.50 3.16 -13.45
N SER A 140 -1.68 2.14 -13.72
CA SER A 140 -2.01 0.76 -13.32
C SER A 140 -1.80 0.50 -11.82
N ALA A 141 -0.88 1.22 -11.17
CA ALA A 141 -0.70 1.16 -9.71
C ALA A 141 -1.91 1.77 -9.00
N ALA A 142 -2.36 2.93 -9.48
CA ALA A 142 -3.57 3.58 -8.97
C ALA A 142 -4.82 2.71 -9.15
N GLN A 143 -4.98 2.07 -10.32
CA GLN A 143 -6.09 1.14 -10.57
C GLN A 143 -6.09 -0.02 -9.58
N PHE A 144 -4.92 -0.58 -9.25
CA PHE A 144 -4.79 -1.67 -8.30
C PHE A 144 -5.11 -1.24 -6.87
N ASP A 145 -4.50 -0.15 -6.38
CA ASP A 145 -4.74 0.32 -5.01
C ASP A 145 -6.18 0.82 -4.83
N LEU A 146 -6.75 1.48 -5.85
CA LEU A 146 -8.15 1.92 -5.84
C LEU A 146 -9.13 0.73 -5.79
N ALA A 147 -8.84 -0.35 -6.51
CA ALA A 147 -9.67 -1.56 -6.44
C ALA A 147 -9.66 -2.18 -5.04
N ASN A 148 -8.50 -2.23 -4.38
CA ASN A 148 -8.41 -2.70 -2.99
C ASN A 148 -9.18 -1.78 -2.01
N ILE A 149 -9.07 -0.46 -2.17
CA ILE A 149 -9.86 0.48 -1.35
C ILE A 149 -11.36 0.24 -1.51
N TYR A 150 -11.83 -0.01 -2.73
CA TYR A 150 -13.24 -0.32 -2.98
C TYR A 150 -13.70 -1.65 -2.37
N ILE A 151 -12.78 -2.60 -2.16
CA ILE A 151 -13.04 -3.87 -1.47
C ILE A 151 -13.11 -3.65 0.05
N ASP A 152 -12.11 -2.98 0.61
CA ASP A 152 -11.95 -2.82 2.07
C ASP A 152 -12.99 -1.85 2.65
N GLY A 153 -13.33 -0.78 1.92
CA GLY A 153 -14.30 0.22 2.37
C GLY A 153 -13.79 1.14 3.47
N ILE A 154 -12.47 1.41 3.51
CA ILE A 154 -11.86 2.27 4.54
C ILE A 154 -12.35 3.71 4.36
N ASP A 155 -13.18 4.21 5.28
CA ASP A 155 -13.73 5.57 5.35
C ASP A 155 -14.48 6.06 4.09
N ILE A 156 -14.77 5.13 3.17
CA ILE A 156 -15.42 5.33 1.87
C ILE A 156 -16.32 4.12 1.64
N ASN A 157 -17.52 4.34 1.08
CA ASN A 157 -18.42 3.24 0.80
C ASN A 157 -17.77 2.23 -0.16
N LYS A 158 -17.83 0.95 0.21
CA LYS A 158 -17.45 -0.18 -0.63
C LYS A 158 -18.12 -0.05 -2.00
N ASN A 159 -17.39 -0.39 -3.06
CA ASN A 159 -17.92 -0.38 -4.41
C ASN A 159 -17.37 -1.60 -5.18
N TYR A 160 -18.02 -2.73 -4.96
CA TYR A 160 -17.57 -4.00 -5.50
C TYR A 160 -17.64 -4.06 -7.03
N ASP A 161 -18.59 -3.36 -7.65
CA ASP A 161 -18.68 -3.27 -9.11
C ASP A 161 -17.45 -2.58 -9.71
N LYS A 162 -17.02 -1.45 -9.11
CA LYS A 162 -15.79 -0.76 -9.53
C LYS A 162 -14.53 -1.56 -9.23
N ALA A 163 -14.47 -2.26 -8.10
CA ALA A 163 -13.35 -3.15 -7.80
C ALA A 163 -13.19 -4.24 -8.87
N LEU A 164 -14.31 -4.87 -9.27
CA LEU A 164 -14.34 -5.87 -10.32
C LEU A 164 -13.97 -5.28 -11.70
N GLU A 165 -14.44 -4.08 -12.02
CA GLU A 165 -14.10 -3.41 -13.27
C GLU A 165 -12.59 -3.16 -13.39
N LEU A 166 -11.99 -2.58 -12.35
CA LEU A 166 -10.55 -2.30 -12.29
C LEU A 166 -9.71 -3.59 -12.33
N SER A 167 -10.13 -4.63 -11.61
CA SER A 167 -9.41 -5.92 -11.65
C SER A 167 -9.47 -6.57 -13.04
N LYS A 168 -10.60 -6.48 -13.75
CA LYS A 168 -10.71 -6.90 -15.17
C LYS A 168 -9.78 -6.12 -16.10
N ILE A 169 -9.67 -4.80 -15.90
CA ILE A 169 -8.75 -3.95 -16.70
C ILE A 169 -7.31 -4.41 -16.51
N LEU A 170 -6.86 -4.60 -15.26
CA LEU A 170 -5.50 -5.02 -14.96
C LEU A 170 -5.23 -6.46 -15.43
N ALA A 171 -6.19 -7.36 -15.27
CA ALA A 171 -6.06 -8.74 -15.75
C ALA A 171 -5.95 -8.82 -17.29
N LYS A 172 -6.69 -7.97 -18.02
CA LYS A 172 -6.58 -7.87 -19.49
C LYS A 172 -5.21 -7.35 -19.95
N LYS A 173 -4.54 -6.53 -19.13
CA LYS A 173 -3.15 -6.09 -19.34
C LYS A 173 -2.11 -7.15 -18.93
N GLU A 174 -2.55 -8.35 -18.53
CA GLU A 174 -1.71 -9.46 -18.10
C GLU A 174 -0.86 -9.15 -16.85
N TYR A 175 -1.31 -8.22 -16.01
CA TYR A 175 -0.64 -7.90 -14.75
C TYR A 175 -0.97 -8.95 -13.68
N PRO A 176 0.01 -9.71 -13.16
CA PRO A 176 -0.25 -10.81 -12.23
C PRO A 176 -0.97 -10.39 -10.95
N GLY A 177 -0.69 -9.18 -10.43
CA GLY A 177 -1.40 -8.64 -9.28
C GLY A 177 -2.89 -8.40 -9.57
N GLY A 178 -3.20 -7.88 -10.77
CA GLY A 178 -4.56 -7.70 -11.25
C GLY A 178 -5.29 -9.01 -11.55
N ILE A 179 -4.60 -10.00 -12.13
CA ILE A 179 -5.14 -11.34 -12.36
C ILE A 179 -5.50 -11.99 -11.02
N ASN A 180 -4.59 -11.95 -10.03
CA ASN A 180 -4.85 -12.47 -8.69
C ASN A 180 -6.04 -11.75 -8.03
N LEU A 181 -6.11 -10.42 -8.15
CA LEU A 181 -7.23 -9.64 -7.61
C LEU A 181 -8.57 -10.00 -8.27
N LEU A 182 -8.59 -10.24 -9.58
CA LEU A 182 -9.78 -10.71 -10.28
C LEU A 182 -10.18 -12.12 -9.83
N GLY A 183 -9.20 -12.99 -9.58
CA GLY A 183 -9.43 -14.31 -8.97
C GLY A 183 -10.13 -14.19 -7.63
N TYR A 184 -9.64 -13.28 -6.78
CA TYR A 184 -10.26 -12.96 -5.49
C TYR A 184 -11.68 -12.42 -5.61
N CYS A 185 -11.97 -11.61 -6.64
CA CYS A 185 -13.33 -11.17 -6.88
C CYS A 185 -14.30 -12.33 -7.19
N TYR A 186 -13.88 -13.30 -8.00
CA TYR A 186 -14.70 -14.48 -8.31
C TYR A 186 -14.81 -15.46 -7.14
N ASP A 187 -13.77 -15.60 -6.34
CA ASP A 187 -13.75 -16.47 -5.16
C ASP A 187 -14.74 -15.97 -4.09
N MET A 188 -14.72 -14.66 -3.83
CA MET A 188 -15.50 -14.04 -2.76
C MET A 188 -16.84 -13.44 -3.22
N GLY A 189 -17.14 -13.45 -4.53
CA GLY A 189 -18.34 -12.82 -5.09
C GLY A 189 -18.34 -11.28 -5.00
N ILE A 190 -17.18 -10.65 -5.17
CA ILE A 190 -17.02 -9.19 -5.13
C ILE A 190 -17.44 -8.62 -6.49
N GLY A 191 -18.63 -8.04 -6.54
CA GLY A 191 -19.19 -7.39 -7.74
C GLY A 191 -19.65 -8.39 -8.80
N THR A 192 -19.63 -9.68 -8.47
CA THR A 192 -20.01 -10.80 -9.34
C THR A 192 -20.50 -11.97 -8.51
N GLU A 193 -21.11 -12.97 -9.14
CA GLU A 193 -21.43 -14.22 -8.47
C GLU A 193 -20.16 -15.02 -8.20
N VAL A 194 -20.19 -15.84 -7.15
CA VAL A 194 -19.08 -16.74 -6.83
C VAL A 194 -18.87 -17.73 -7.98
N ASP A 195 -17.64 -17.79 -8.48
CA ASP A 195 -17.21 -18.73 -9.52
C ASP A 195 -15.84 -19.31 -9.15
N THR A 196 -15.86 -20.42 -8.44
CA THR A 196 -14.65 -21.05 -7.90
C THR A 196 -13.76 -21.64 -8.99
N GLN A 197 -14.34 -22.10 -10.11
CA GLN A 197 -13.58 -22.60 -11.25
C GLN A 197 -12.79 -21.46 -11.90
N LYS A 198 -13.43 -20.31 -12.10
CA LYS A 198 -12.77 -19.14 -12.67
C LYS A 198 -11.74 -18.54 -11.72
N ALA A 199 -12.01 -18.52 -10.42
CA ALA A 199 -11.05 -18.11 -9.40
C ALA A 199 -9.78 -18.98 -9.47
N PHE A 200 -9.95 -20.31 -9.51
CA PHE A 200 -8.85 -21.26 -9.64
C PHE A 200 -7.98 -20.99 -10.88
N GLU A 201 -8.59 -20.84 -12.06
CA GLU A 201 -7.88 -20.57 -13.31
C GLU A 201 -7.08 -19.25 -13.26
N LEU A 202 -7.64 -18.22 -12.62
CA LEU A 202 -6.98 -16.92 -12.46
C LEU A 202 -5.83 -17.00 -11.45
N TYR A 203 -6.01 -17.66 -10.31
CA TYR A 203 -4.93 -17.88 -9.35
C TYR A 203 -3.79 -18.71 -9.95
N GLU A 204 -4.11 -19.76 -10.73
CA GLU A 204 -3.12 -20.55 -11.46
C GLU A 204 -2.35 -19.68 -12.46
N LYS A 205 -3.05 -18.85 -13.22
CA LYS A 205 -2.43 -17.92 -14.16
C LYS A 205 -1.50 -16.91 -13.45
N ALA A 206 -1.95 -16.30 -12.35
CA ALA A 206 -1.13 -15.36 -11.58
C ALA A 206 0.11 -16.04 -10.98
N ALA A 207 -0.04 -17.26 -10.44
CA ALA A 207 1.05 -18.06 -9.91
C ALA A 207 2.10 -18.41 -10.98
N ASN A 208 1.66 -18.80 -12.18
CA ASN A 208 2.55 -19.10 -13.31
C ASN A 208 3.34 -17.87 -13.79
N LEU A 209 2.80 -16.67 -13.57
CA LEU A 209 3.49 -15.41 -13.83
C LEU A 209 4.35 -14.92 -12.65
N GLY A 210 4.51 -15.74 -11.60
CA GLY A 210 5.40 -15.46 -10.46
C GLY A 210 4.78 -14.62 -9.34
N ASN A 211 3.47 -14.40 -9.32
CA ASN A 211 2.82 -13.67 -8.24
C ASN A 211 2.75 -14.54 -6.97
N SER A 212 3.40 -14.11 -5.90
CA SER A 212 3.48 -14.88 -4.65
C SER A 212 2.15 -14.96 -3.89
N SER A 213 1.28 -13.95 -3.99
CA SER A 213 -0.11 -14.04 -3.49
C SER A 213 -0.94 -15.04 -4.28
N GLY A 214 -0.80 -15.07 -5.60
CA GLY A 214 -1.42 -16.06 -6.48
C GLY A 214 -0.96 -17.48 -6.16
N LEU A 215 0.33 -17.68 -5.85
CA LEU A 215 0.86 -18.96 -5.36
C LEU A 215 0.17 -19.39 -4.05
N ASN A 216 0.04 -18.49 -3.07
CA ASN A 216 -0.67 -18.79 -1.83
C ASN A 216 -2.15 -19.15 -2.09
N ASN A 217 -2.85 -18.35 -2.89
CA ASN A 217 -4.28 -18.57 -3.18
C ASN A 217 -4.50 -19.88 -3.96
N LEU A 218 -3.62 -20.22 -4.90
CA LEU A 218 -3.66 -21.51 -5.57
C LEU A 218 -3.40 -22.67 -4.59
N GLY A 219 -2.52 -22.47 -3.61
CA GLY A 219 -2.31 -23.41 -2.50
C GLY A 219 -3.61 -23.66 -1.73
N CYS A 220 -4.34 -22.58 -1.38
CA CYS A 220 -5.65 -22.67 -0.73
C CYS A 220 -6.66 -23.46 -1.59
N CYS A 221 -6.65 -23.26 -2.92
CA CYS A 221 -7.51 -24.01 -3.81
C CYS A 221 -7.25 -25.51 -3.76
N TYR A 222 -5.98 -25.94 -3.80
CA TYR A 222 -5.64 -27.36 -3.70
C TYR A 222 -5.86 -27.93 -2.29
N GLU A 223 -5.68 -27.15 -1.23
CA GLU A 223 -5.98 -27.61 0.13
C GLU A 223 -7.47 -27.84 0.35
N GLY A 224 -8.31 -26.90 -0.11
CA GLY A 224 -9.76 -26.91 0.10
C GLY A 224 -10.60 -27.53 -1.02
N GLY A 225 -10.00 -27.83 -2.18
CA GLY A 225 -10.73 -28.29 -3.37
C GLY A 225 -11.58 -27.19 -4.02
N ILE A 226 -11.10 -25.94 -4.03
CA ILE A 226 -11.81 -24.79 -4.60
C ILE A 226 -11.51 -24.72 -6.09
N GLY A 227 -12.50 -25.01 -6.94
CA GLY A 227 -12.33 -25.06 -8.41
C GLY A 227 -11.44 -26.20 -8.91
N THR A 228 -11.06 -27.12 -8.03
CA THR A 228 -10.18 -28.27 -8.34
C THR A 228 -10.40 -29.39 -7.32
N CYS A 229 -9.77 -30.55 -7.51
CA CYS A 229 -9.75 -31.61 -6.50
C CYS A 229 -8.72 -31.31 -5.40
N VAL A 230 -9.00 -31.79 -4.18
CA VAL A 230 -8.06 -31.66 -3.06
C VAL A 230 -6.74 -32.36 -3.38
N ASP A 231 -5.63 -31.62 -3.22
CA ASP A 231 -4.27 -32.12 -3.32
C ASP A 231 -3.38 -31.42 -2.27
N LYS A 232 -3.24 -32.06 -1.11
CA LYS A 232 -2.48 -31.52 0.02
C LYS A 232 -0.98 -31.39 -0.28
N GLN A 233 -0.44 -32.28 -1.11
CA GLN A 233 0.98 -32.24 -1.46
C GLN A 233 1.27 -31.02 -2.33
N LYS A 234 0.43 -30.78 -3.34
CA LYS A 234 0.54 -29.61 -4.20
C LYS A 234 0.30 -28.31 -3.44
N ALA A 235 -0.65 -28.28 -2.50
CA ALA A 235 -0.86 -27.14 -1.62
C ALA A 235 0.40 -26.80 -0.82
N PHE A 236 1.03 -27.80 -0.17
CA PHE A 236 2.27 -27.63 0.58
C PHE A 236 3.40 -27.04 -0.30
N GLU A 237 3.59 -27.57 -1.50
CA GLU A 237 4.62 -27.08 -2.44
C GLU A 237 4.38 -25.62 -2.87
N LEU A 238 3.12 -25.23 -3.09
CA LEU A 238 2.76 -23.87 -3.46
C LEU A 238 2.95 -22.89 -2.29
N TYR A 239 2.56 -23.27 -1.08
CA TYR A 239 2.81 -22.46 0.12
C TYR A 239 4.30 -22.29 0.38
N GLN A 240 5.10 -23.34 0.19
CA GLN A 240 6.57 -23.26 0.30
C GLN A 240 7.14 -22.26 -0.71
N LYS A 241 6.72 -22.32 -1.97
CA LYS A 241 7.16 -21.35 -3.00
C LYS A 241 6.75 -19.92 -2.67
N ALA A 242 5.52 -19.70 -2.21
CA ALA A 242 5.07 -18.37 -1.76
C ALA A 242 5.90 -17.87 -0.57
N ALA A 243 6.22 -18.77 0.39
CA ALA A 243 7.02 -18.45 1.55
C ALA A 243 8.48 -18.11 1.22
N ASP A 244 9.05 -18.79 0.23
CA ASP A 244 10.42 -18.53 -0.27
C ASP A 244 10.51 -17.17 -0.99
N LEU A 245 9.41 -16.72 -1.61
CA LEU A 245 9.26 -15.37 -2.17
C LEU A 245 8.92 -14.30 -1.12
N GLY A 246 8.82 -14.68 0.16
CA GLY A 246 8.60 -13.76 1.27
C GLY A 246 7.14 -13.34 1.50
N ASN A 247 6.16 -14.00 0.87
CA ASN A 247 4.75 -13.70 1.08
C ASN A 247 4.31 -14.12 2.49
N ALA A 248 3.82 -13.19 3.30
CA ALA A 248 3.53 -13.45 4.70
C ALA A 248 2.38 -14.45 4.92
N ASN A 249 1.36 -14.41 4.04
CA ASN A 249 0.29 -15.41 4.03
C ASN A 249 0.82 -16.80 3.67
N GLY A 250 1.67 -16.91 2.64
CA GLY A 250 2.33 -18.17 2.27
C GLY A 250 3.19 -18.74 3.39
N ILE A 251 3.95 -17.89 4.10
CA ILE A 251 4.73 -18.29 5.29
C ILE A 251 3.80 -18.82 6.39
N ASN A 252 2.68 -18.15 6.67
CA ASN A 252 1.69 -18.60 7.65
C ASN A 252 1.04 -19.93 7.23
N SER A 253 0.61 -20.07 5.98
CA SER A 253 0.01 -21.29 5.43
C SER A 253 0.97 -22.48 5.49
N LEU A 254 2.26 -22.25 5.20
CA LEU A 254 3.31 -23.25 5.38
C LEU A 254 3.47 -23.64 6.87
N GLY A 255 3.36 -22.67 7.79
CA GLY A 255 3.32 -22.92 9.23
C GLY A 255 2.15 -23.83 9.62
N CYS A 256 0.94 -23.55 9.13
CA CYS A 256 -0.23 -24.41 9.31
C CYS A 256 -0.02 -25.82 8.75
N CYS A 257 0.66 -25.96 7.61
CA CYS A 257 0.97 -27.27 7.04
C CYS A 257 1.85 -28.10 7.96
N TYR A 258 2.90 -27.51 8.53
CA TYR A 258 3.74 -28.19 9.51
C TYR A 258 3.04 -28.44 10.84
N GLU A 259 2.15 -27.55 11.28
CA GLU A 259 1.37 -27.78 12.49
C GLU A 259 0.44 -28.99 12.36
N LYS A 260 -0.24 -29.12 11.22
CA LYS A 260 -1.35 -30.08 11.02
C LYS A 260 -0.97 -31.30 10.17
N GLY A 261 0.21 -31.32 9.58
CA GLY A 261 0.65 -32.39 8.68
C GLY A 261 -0.05 -32.35 7.31
N VAL A 262 -0.28 -31.16 6.75
CA VAL A 262 -0.90 -31.00 5.42
C VAL A 262 0.20 -31.07 4.36
N GLY A 263 0.23 -32.17 3.60
CA GLY A 263 1.25 -32.37 2.55
C GLY A 263 2.69 -32.56 3.07
N THR A 264 2.85 -32.72 4.37
CA THR A 264 4.12 -32.95 5.05
C THR A 264 3.88 -33.68 6.37
N GLU A 265 4.92 -34.21 7.00
CA GLU A 265 4.86 -34.65 8.39
C GLU A 265 4.70 -33.46 9.34
N VAL A 266 4.06 -33.72 10.49
CA VAL A 266 3.88 -32.73 11.56
C VAL A 266 5.23 -32.31 12.13
N ASN A 267 5.48 -31.00 12.20
CA ASN A 267 6.63 -30.39 12.82
C ASN A 267 6.24 -29.07 13.50
N VAL A 268 5.78 -29.15 14.75
CA VAL A 268 5.30 -28.00 15.52
C VAL A 268 6.40 -26.93 15.71
N GLN A 269 7.65 -27.34 15.89
CA GLN A 269 8.76 -26.39 16.07
C GLN A 269 8.96 -25.53 14.81
N LYS A 270 8.94 -26.16 13.63
CA LYS A 270 9.02 -25.44 12.36
C LYS A 270 7.81 -24.55 12.12
N ALA A 271 6.61 -25.00 12.53
CA ALA A 271 5.41 -24.16 12.48
C ALA A 271 5.56 -22.89 13.32
N ILE A 272 6.06 -22.98 14.55
CA ILE A 272 6.32 -21.82 15.42
C ILE A 272 7.32 -20.86 14.79
N GLU A 273 8.40 -21.36 14.19
CA GLU A 273 9.39 -20.52 13.49
C GLU A 273 8.78 -19.76 12.32
N LEU A 274 7.94 -20.43 11.52
CA LEU A 274 7.22 -19.81 10.41
C LEU A 274 6.18 -18.79 10.88
N PHE A 275 5.40 -19.10 11.91
CA PHE A 275 4.46 -18.14 12.49
C PHE A 275 5.18 -16.91 13.05
N LYS A 276 6.34 -17.06 13.70
CA LYS A 276 7.20 -15.92 14.11
C LYS A 276 7.67 -15.11 12.91
N LYS A 277 8.11 -15.77 11.84
CA LYS A 277 8.54 -15.09 10.61
C LYS A 277 7.40 -14.29 9.97
N ALA A 278 6.20 -14.86 9.83
CA ALA A 278 5.04 -14.18 9.27
C ALA A 278 4.54 -13.05 10.19
N ALA A 279 4.56 -13.25 11.52
CA ALA A 279 4.21 -12.21 12.50
C ALA A 279 5.17 -11.00 12.45
N ASN A 280 6.46 -11.23 12.18
CA ASN A 280 7.43 -10.14 11.97
C ASN A 280 7.17 -9.36 10.67
N LEU A 281 6.46 -9.95 9.71
CA LEU A 281 5.94 -9.29 8.52
C LEU A 281 4.53 -8.71 8.75
N GLU A 282 4.10 -8.62 10.01
CA GLU A 282 2.82 -8.11 10.46
C GLU A 282 1.59 -8.90 9.99
N ASN A 283 1.72 -10.18 9.64
CA ASN A 283 0.57 -11.01 9.27
C ASN A 283 -0.36 -11.25 10.47
N ASP A 284 -1.59 -10.74 10.37
CA ASP A 284 -2.63 -10.80 11.40
C ASP A 284 -3.02 -12.23 11.82
N VAL A 285 -3.12 -13.15 10.86
CA VAL A 285 -3.43 -14.56 11.12
C VAL A 285 -2.26 -15.25 11.84
N ALA A 286 -1.03 -15.00 11.44
CA ALA A 286 0.16 -15.55 12.12
C ALA A 286 0.32 -14.99 13.54
N LEU A 287 0.03 -13.70 13.75
CA LEU A 287 -0.04 -13.10 15.09
C LEU A 287 -1.06 -13.84 15.96
N TYR A 288 -2.24 -14.14 15.43
CA TYR A 288 -3.24 -14.96 16.14
C TYR A 288 -2.76 -16.39 16.41
N ASN A 289 -2.16 -17.06 15.42
CA ASN A 289 -1.64 -18.42 15.57
C ASN A 289 -0.53 -18.50 16.63
N LEU A 290 0.36 -17.50 16.71
CA LEU A 290 1.32 -17.42 17.81
C LEU A 290 0.64 -17.26 19.17
N GLY A 291 -0.41 -16.44 19.25
CA GLY A 291 -1.21 -16.31 20.45
C GLY A 291 -1.77 -17.65 20.91
N LEU A 292 -2.31 -18.45 19.99
CA LEU A 292 -2.82 -19.80 20.26
C LEU A 292 -1.73 -20.75 20.74
N MET A 293 -0.54 -20.71 20.14
CA MET A 293 0.59 -21.54 20.56
C MET A 293 0.99 -21.24 22.01
N TYR A 294 1.07 -19.96 22.38
CA TYR A 294 1.36 -19.55 23.76
C TYR A 294 0.20 -19.85 24.74
N GLU A 295 -1.05 -19.76 24.32
CA GLU A 295 -2.23 -20.09 25.15
C GLU A 295 -2.28 -21.59 25.50
N THR A 296 -2.02 -22.43 24.49
CA THR A 296 -2.14 -23.89 24.60
C THR A 296 -0.86 -24.55 25.13
N GLY A 297 0.30 -23.92 24.92
CA GLY A 297 1.60 -24.54 25.17
C GLY A 297 2.00 -25.59 24.12
N ASN A 298 1.44 -25.52 22.91
CA ASN A 298 1.76 -26.46 21.84
C ASN A 298 3.15 -26.17 21.26
N GLY A 299 4.13 -27.02 21.58
CA GLY A 299 5.52 -26.87 21.13
C GLY A 299 6.29 -25.68 21.73
N ILE A 300 5.66 -24.87 22.58
CA ILE A 300 6.27 -23.76 23.30
C ILE A 300 5.78 -23.74 24.75
N THR A 301 6.57 -23.19 25.67
CA THR A 301 6.12 -23.00 27.05
C THR A 301 4.88 -22.12 27.07
N LYS A 302 3.80 -22.64 27.68
CA LYS A 302 2.55 -21.90 27.86
C LYS A 302 2.80 -20.58 28.59
N ASP A 303 2.32 -19.48 28.02
CA ASP A 303 2.45 -18.14 28.57
C ASP A 303 1.25 -17.28 28.15
N LEU A 304 0.33 -17.04 29.09
CA LEU A 304 -0.89 -16.28 28.81
C LEU A 304 -0.62 -14.78 28.55
N ASN A 305 0.46 -14.22 29.10
CA ASN A 305 0.81 -12.82 28.85
C ASN A 305 1.30 -12.65 27.40
N GLN A 306 2.13 -13.59 26.93
CA GLN A 306 2.53 -13.62 25.52
C GLN A 306 1.32 -13.87 24.61
N ALA A 307 0.42 -14.80 24.97
CA ALA A 307 -0.80 -15.03 24.20
C ALA A 307 -1.63 -13.75 24.02
N MET A 308 -1.92 -13.04 25.13
CA MET A 308 -2.65 -11.77 25.11
C MET A 308 -1.93 -10.69 24.29
N TYR A 309 -0.60 -10.61 24.38
CA TYR A 309 0.19 -9.67 23.58
C TYR A 309 0.00 -9.89 22.08
N TRP A 310 0.12 -11.15 21.63
CA TRP A 310 -0.02 -11.49 20.21
C TRP A 310 -1.46 -11.34 19.72
N TYR A 311 -2.45 -11.75 20.52
CA TYR A 311 -3.86 -11.51 20.19
C TYR A 311 -4.19 -10.03 20.08
N LYS A 312 -3.67 -9.18 20.98
CA LYS A 312 -3.86 -7.72 20.92
C LYS A 312 -3.36 -7.15 19.60
N LYS A 313 -2.14 -7.50 19.19
CA LYS A 313 -1.58 -7.07 17.91
C LYS A 313 -2.42 -7.50 16.70
N SER A 314 -2.87 -8.75 16.68
CA SER A 314 -3.74 -9.28 15.61
C SER A 314 -5.11 -8.56 15.58
N ALA A 315 -5.71 -8.34 16.75
CA ALA A 315 -7.00 -7.66 16.89
C ALA A 315 -6.97 -6.18 16.49
N GLU A 316 -5.85 -5.49 16.75
CA GLU A 316 -5.60 -4.10 16.32
C GLU A 316 -5.58 -3.97 14.79
N GLN A 317 -5.25 -5.04 14.07
CA GLN A 317 -5.34 -5.11 12.61
C GLN A 317 -6.73 -5.53 12.10
N GLY A 318 -7.69 -5.77 13.00
CA GLY A 318 -9.07 -6.10 12.63
C GLY A 318 -9.38 -7.59 12.55
N TYR A 319 -8.45 -8.49 12.93
CA TYR A 319 -8.71 -9.93 12.85
C TYR A 319 -9.76 -10.37 13.90
N GLY A 320 -10.95 -10.74 13.42
CA GLY A 320 -12.11 -10.99 14.28
C GLY A 320 -11.93 -12.12 15.29
N ASN A 321 -11.21 -13.19 14.94
CA ASN A 321 -10.94 -14.29 15.88
C ASN A 321 -10.05 -13.84 17.05
N ALA A 322 -9.08 -12.94 16.79
CA ALA A 322 -8.26 -12.36 17.84
C ALA A 322 -9.05 -11.41 18.74
N GLN A 323 -9.93 -10.59 18.16
CA GLN A 323 -10.85 -9.72 18.93
C GLN A 323 -11.75 -10.54 19.86
N ASN A 324 -12.36 -11.60 19.33
CA ASN A 324 -13.20 -12.51 20.12
C ASN A 324 -12.39 -13.18 21.24
N LYS A 325 -11.18 -13.62 20.94
CA LYS A 325 -10.31 -14.27 21.93
C LYS A 325 -9.88 -13.32 23.04
N LEU A 326 -9.54 -12.07 22.73
CA LEU A 326 -9.26 -11.05 23.76
C LEU A 326 -10.47 -10.76 24.62
N ASN A 327 -11.65 -10.61 24.02
CA ASN A 327 -12.88 -10.41 24.77
C ASN A 327 -13.15 -11.58 25.72
N MET A 328 -12.87 -12.82 25.30
CA MET A 328 -13.00 -13.97 26.19
C MET A 328 -12.00 -13.93 27.34
N LEU A 329 -10.73 -13.57 27.10
CA LEU A 329 -9.67 -13.57 28.12
C LEU A 329 -9.76 -12.40 29.11
N LEU A 330 -10.29 -11.25 28.68
CA LEU A 330 -10.41 -10.04 29.52
C LEU A 330 -11.68 -10.02 30.37
N ASN A 331 -12.66 -10.89 30.08
CA ASN A 331 -13.93 -10.97 30.78
C ASN A 331 -14.04 -12.19 31.72
N VAL A 332 -12.91 -12.78 32.14
CA VAL A 332 -12.84 -13.90 33.11
C VAL A 332 -12.50 -13.41 34.51
#